data_AF-A0A6S7BRA4-F1
#
_entry.id   AF-A0A6S7BRA4-F1
#
_cell.length_a   1.000
_cell.length_b   1.000
_cell.length_c   1.000
_cell.angle_alpha   90.00
_cell.angle_beta   90.00
_cell.angle_gamma   90.00
#
_symmetry.space_group_name_H-M   'P 1'
#
loop_
_entity.id
_entity.type
_entity.pdbx_description
1 polymer ?
#
loop_
_entity_poly.entity_id
_entity_poly.type
_entity_poly.pdbx_seq_one_letter_code
_entity_poly.pdbx_strand_id
1 'polypeptide(L)'
;MQNRNFKKAAEKQRDSASESRGILRVSSRSAWTDLTWDLDNPSPGQISRIGWDFLLPDGSRSTAKKNFELLESFREIILGMIEDGGWYGRTLKPGSTSVLATGARHLFRWMVFRGLRSINELDSAAQQRYLDDIPFLIVCGDEFYGHNMDNAEFEPDEEIDYDEVTSDVDVPSNVELEPYEEEADGSQSDLMTWGKVRCRIIIFYAAYAQGHRLKKRGFGSMFEEPFGGKKITDVTAKLTSCTVGKTPPLPDEVAAPLLSKAIEWVLGKSEDVIALQKIHNDIRDNGLENGHCVSYISCSIRKALMEYEFSAMPGSPDPWRAKLEKKEVHVVDGKFVTHGAADFLRYSANRTRDACIILLMYLVGLRPGEICGIKGGLNEETGLPSCIEIRYSRSGLLEMFYLRSIVSKGKAQPSEAEWLLACRPVGSIHIPLTLFAVIVLQRLFSPWRRMSNMPLSNFEWVMPVVGRENE
;
A
#
# COMPACT_ATOMS: atom_id res chain seq x y z
N MET A 1 60.84 12.57 -12.13
CA MET A 1 60.16 13.88 -11.86
C MET A 1 58.79 14.02 -12.55
N GLN A 2 58.54 13.41 -13.71
CA GLN A 2 57.25 13.54 -14.42
C GLN A 2 56.03 12.90 -13.70
N ASN A 3 56.19 11.78 -12.98
CA ASN A 3 55.07 11.13 -12.27
C ASN A 3 54.51 11.89 -11.05
N ARG A 4 55.27 12.85 -10.49
CA ARG A 4 54.83 13.69 -9.36
C ARG A 4 53.94 14.85 -9.82
N ASN A 5 54.07 15.27 -11.07
CA ASN A 5 53.30 16.38 -11.64
C ASN A 5 51.91 15.94 -12.12
N PHE A 6 51.74 14.70 -12.60
CA PHE A 6 50.43 14.15 -12.95
C PHE A 6 49.53 13.90 -11.74
N LYS A 7 50.09 13.35 -10.63
CA LYS A 7 49.33 13.20 -9.38
C LYS A 7 48.88 14.54 -8.81
N LYS A 8 49.76 15.54 -8.80
CA LYS A 8 49.42 16.90 -8.34
C LYS A 8 48.41 17.61 -9.25
N ALA A 9 48.41 17.35 -10.55
CA ALA A 9 47.42 17.89 -11.47
C ALA A 9 46.02 17.26 -11.26
N ALA A 10 45.96 15.94 -11.00
CA ALA A 10 44.72 15.23 -10.70
C ALA A 10 44.15 15.59 -9.30
N GLU A 11 45.02 15.78 -8.30
CA GLU A 11 44.63 16.29 -6.97
C GLU A 11 44.12 17.73 -7.05
N LYS A 12 44.81 18.60 -7.80
CA LYS A 12 44.41 20.00 -7.98
C LYS A 12 43.13 20.15 -8.81
N GLN A 13 42.88 19.25 -9.78
CA GLN A 13 41.59 19.16 -10.47
C GLN A 13 40.47 18.68 -9.56
N ARG A 14 40.71 17.70 -8.67
CA ARG A 14 39.75 17.23 -7.67
C ARG A 14 39.39 18.31 -6.65
N ASP A 15 40.37 19.08 -6.18
CA ASP A 15 40.14 20.17 -5.22
C ASP A 15 39.44 21.38 -5.89
N SER A 16 39.80 21.71 -7.13
CA SER A 16 39.12 22.78 -7.90
C SER A 16 37.68 22.44 -8.33
N ALA A 17 37.35 21.14 -8.47
CA ALA A 17 36.00 20.65 -8.72
C ALA A 17 35.14 20.63 -7.45
N SER A 18 35.74 20.80 -6.27
CA SER A 18 35.06 20.94 -4.99
C SER A 18 34.66 22.41 -4.73
N GLU A 19 35.52 23.37 -5.10
CA GLU A 19 35.32 24.80 -4.81
C GLU A 19 34.46 25.58 -5.83
N SER A 20 34.17 25.03 -7.02
CA SER A 20 33.37 25.69 -8.07
C SER A 20 31.92 25.20 -8.18
N ARG A 21 31.43 24.44 -7.20
CA ARG A 21 30.05 23.94 -7.17
C ARG A 21 29.13 25.03 -6.60
N GLY A 22 28.46 25.79 -7.47
CA GLY A 22 27.22 26.46 -7.05
C GLY A 22 26.31 25.44 -6.35
N ILE A 23 25.56 25.87 -5.33
CA ILE A 23 24.70 25.00 -4.51
C ILE A 23 23.72 24.27 -5.45
N LEU A 24 24.07 23.04 -5.85
CA LEU A 24 23.20 22.22 -6.69
C LEU A 24 22.02 21.83 -5.81
N ARG A 25 20.85 22.40 -6.10
CA ARG A 25 19.62 22.07 -5.40
C ARG A 25 19.06 20.76 -5.95
N VAL A 26 18.63 19.90 -5.04
CA VAL A 26 17.96 18.62 -5.35
C VAL A 26 16.45 18.79 -5.30
N SER A 27 15.96 19.66 -4.41
CA SER A 27 14.55 20.00 -4.25
C SER A 27 14.38 21.43 -3.75
N SER A 28 13.14 21.84 -3.49
CA SER A 28 12.85 23.13 -2.83
C SER A 28 13.48 23.24 -1.42
N ARG A 29 13.73 22.09 -0.76
CA ARG A 29 14.17 21.99 0.64
C ARG A 29 15.58 21.45 0.85
N SER A 30 16.17 20.76 -0.13
CA SER A 30 17.46 20.09 0.01
C SER A 30 18.47 20.45 -1.07
N ALA A 31 19.72 20.58 -0.64
CA ALA A 31 20.91 20.72 -1.47
C ALA A 31 21.63 19.37 -1.63
N TRP A 32 22.43 19.26 -2.69
CA TRP A 32 23.19 18.07 -3.05
C TRP A 32 24.04 17.53 -1.90
N THR A 33 24.68 18.42 -1.14
CA THR A 33 25.59 18.05 -0.05
C THR A 33 24.88 17.63 1.23
N ASP A 34 23.57 17.82 1.34
CA ASP A 34 22.83 17.55 2.56
C ASP A 34 22.86 16.06 2.90
N LEU A 35 22.97 15.77 4.21
CA LEU A 35 22.96 14.39 4.72
C LEU A 35 21.61 13.71 4.51
N THR A 36 20.56 14.50 4.34
CA THR A 36 19.19 14.05 4.10
C THR A 36 18.60 14.87 2.96
N TRP A 37 18.02 14.21 1.97
CA TRP A 37 17.25 14.86 0.91
C TRP A 37 15.76 14.72 1.21
N ASP A 38 15.05 15.84 1.34
CA ASP A 38 13.59 15.92 1.35
C ASP A 38 13.13 16.27 -0.07
N LEU A 39 12.53 15.32 -0.79
CA LEU A 39 12.09 15.51 -2.17
C LEU A 39 10.71 16.19 -2.24
N ASP A 40 10.49 16.96 -3.30
CA ASP A 40 9.21 17.65 -3.53
C ASP A 40 8.15 16.64 -4.00
N ASN A 41 7.44 16.01 -3.06
CA ASN A 41 6.34 15.10 -3.37
C ASN A 41 5.01 15.88 -3.51
N PRO A 42 4.34 15.86 -4.68
CA PRO A 42 3.06 16.53 -4.88
C PRO A 42 1.87 15.82 -4.20
N SER A 43 2.02 14.56 -3.78
CA SER A 43 0.97 13.77 -3.14
C SER A 43 0.76 14.21 -1.67
N PRO A 44 -0.43 14.70 -1.27
CA PRO A 44 -0.70 15.10 0.10
C PRO A 44 -0.54 13.94 1.09
N GLY A 45 0.23 14.15 2.16
CA GLY A 45 0.39 13.18 3.26
C GLY A 45 1.58 12.22 3.12
N GLN A 46 2.26 12.18 1.98
CA GLN A 46 3.48 11.39 1.78
C GLN A 46 4.74 12.24 1.96
N ILE A 47 5.76 11.69 2.63
CA ILE A 47 7.07 12.32 2.81
C ILE A 47 8.11 11.47 2.08
N SER A 48 8.76 12.03 1.06
CA SER A 48 9.81 11.35 0.31
C SER A 48 11.19 11.81 0.81
N ARG A 49 11.80 11.02 1.70
CA ARG A 49 13.07 11.34 2.34
C ARG A 49 14.14 10.30 2.01
N ILE A 50 15.37 10.76 1.77
CA ILE A 50 16.54 9.90 1.54
C ILE A 50 17.66 10.28 2.48
N GLY A 51 18.05 9.38 3.38
CA GLY A 51 19.21 9.51 4.26
C GLY A 51 20.49 8.97 3.63
N TRP A 52 21.52 9.83 3.56
CA TRP A 52 22.82 9.50 2.96
C TRP A 52 23.90 9.13 3.98
N ASP A 53 23.65 9.34 5.27
CA ASP A 53 24.60 9.02 6.34
C ASP A 53 24.21 7.73 7.07
N PHE A 54 24.95 6.66 6.83
CA PHE A 54 24.71 5.34 7.41
C PHE A 54 26.01 4.59 7.67
N LEU A 55 25.97 3.66 8.64
CA LEU A 55 27.11 2.81 9.00
C LEU A 55 27.37 1.74 7.93
N LEU A 56 28.65 1.50 7.65
CA LEU A 56 29.15 0.50 6.71
C LEU A 56 29.86 -0.66 7.44
N PRO A 57 29.96 -1.85 6.80
CA PRO A 57 30.58 -3.05 7.38
C PRO A 57 32.02 -2.90 7.88
N ASP A 58 32.77 -1.95 7.30
CA ASP A 58 34.15 -1.66 7.69
C ASP A 58 34.27 -0.64 8.85
N GLY A 59 33.14 -0.33 9.51
CA GLY A 59 33.04 0.60 10.63
C GLY A 59 33.04 2.08 10.26
N SER A 60 33.16 2.43 8.96
CA SER A 60 33.04 3.81 8.52
C SER A 60 31.62 4.23 8.19
N ARG A 61 31.40 5.54 8.05
CA ARG A 61 30.15 6.08 7.49
C ARG A 61 30.23 6.21 5.98
N SER A 62 29.10 6.08 5.30
CA SER A 62 28.93 6.36 3.87
C SER A 62 29.46 7.74 3.46
N THR A 63 29.40 8.72 4.38
CA THR A 63 29.88 10.09 4.22
C THR A 63 31.39 10.27 4.40
N ALA A 64 32.12 9.23 4.79
CA ALA A 64 33.57 9.30 4.97
C ALA A 64 34.30 9.55 3.63
N LYS A 65 35.38 10.33 3.66
CA LYS A 65 36.16 10.71 2.45
C LYS A 65 36.59 9.54 1.58
N LYS A 66 36.87 8.38 2.17
CA LYS A 66 37.27 7.15 1.44
C LYS A 66 36.14 6.57 0.58
N ASN A 67 34.89 6.89 0.89
CA ASN A 67 33.68 6.40 0.22
C ASN A 67 33.07 7.45 -0.74
N PHE A 68 33.77 8.56 -0.96
CA PHE A 68 33.29 9.70 -1.75
C PHE A 68 32.77 9.31 -3.14
N GLU A 69 33.53 8.47 -3.87
CA GLU A 69 33.15 8.06 -5.22
C GLU A 69 31.83 7.27 -5.23
N LEU A 70 31.65 6.31 -4.32
CA LEU A 70 30.41 5.55 -4.20
C LEU A 70 29.24 6.45 -3.83
N LEU A 71 29.39 7.29 -2.79
CA LEU A 71 28.34 8.19 -2.33
C LEU A 71 27.84 9.12 -3.42
N GLU A 72 28.76 9.78 -4.12
CA GLU A 72 28.39 10.72 -5.17
C GLU A 72 27.83 9.99 -6.39
N SER A 73 28.27 8.75 -6.67
CA SER A 73 27.69 7.92 -7.73
C SER A 73 26.24 7.56 -7.43
N PHE A 74 25.93 7.07 -6.23
CA PHE A 74 24.54 6.72 -5.85
C PHE A 74 23.62 7.95 -5.82
N ARG A 75 24.12 9.10 -5.34
CA ARG A 75 23.40 10.39 -5.42
C ARG A 75 23.05 10.77 -6.85
N GLU A 76 24.02 10.65 -7.77
CA GLU A 76 23.81 10.97 -9.19
C GLU A 76 22.87 9.98 -9.88
N ILE A 77 22.92 8.69 -9.53
CA ILE A 77 21.99 7.68 -10.05
C ILE A 77 20.57 8.02 -9.65
N ILE A 78 20.31 8.25 -8.35
CA ILE A 78 18.95 8.54 -7.87
C ILE A 78 18.44 9.85 -8.46
N LEU A 79 19.25 10.92 -8.47
CA LEU A 79 18.83 12.19 -9.07
C LEU A 79 18.58 12.05 -10.58
N GLY A 80 19.44 11.33 -11.31
CA GLY A 80 19.24 11.07 -12.73
C GLY A 80 17.94 10.33 -13.02
N MET A 81 17.59 9.34 -12.19
CA MET A 81 16.31 8.64 -12.32
C MET A 81 15.11 9.57 -12.11
N ILE A 82 15.21 10.58 -11.24
CA ILE A 82 14.14 11.58 -11.03
C ILE A 82 14.07 12.58 -12.20
N GLU A 83 15.21 13.04 -12.70
CA GLU A 83 15.28 14.12 -13.70
C GLU A 83 15.01 13.66 -15.13
N ASP A 84 15.59 12.54 -15.56
CA ASP A 84 15.57 12.11 -16.97
C ASP A 84 15.32 10.61 -17.20
N GLY A 85 15.48 9.77 -16.17
CA GLY A 85 15.29 8.32 -16.30
C GLY A 85 16.36 7.58 -17.12
N GLY A 86 17.28 8.29 -17.77
CA GLY A 86 18.37 7.73 -18.57
C GLY A 86 17.87 6.93 -19.77
N TRP A 87 18.57 5.85 -20.14
CA TRP A 87 18.13 4.99 -21.26
C TRP A 87 16.81 4.25 -20.95
N TYR A 88 16.38 4.22 -19.69
CA TYR A 88 15.10 3.66 -19.27
C TYR A 88 13.91 4.47 -19.82
N GLY A 89 14.12 5.75 -20.13
CA GLY A 89 13.15 6.60 -20.84
C GLY A 89 11.95 7.08 -20.03
N ARG A 90 11.90 6.81 -18.71
CA ARG A 90 10.87 7.31 -17.79
C ARG A 90 11.50 7.79 -16.49
N THR A 91 11.04 8.96 -16.03
CA THR A 91 11.44 9.53 -14.75
C THR A 91 10.72 8.84 -13.60
N LEU A 92 11.43 8.70 -12.48
CA LEU A 92 10.91 8.13 -11.24
C LEU A 92 10.15 9.21 -10.45
N LYS A 93 8.93 8.89 -10.01
CA LYS A 93 8.20 9.78 -9.10
C LYS A 93 8.91 9.86 -7.74
N PRO A 94 8.83 11.02 -7.04
CA PRO A 94 9.42 11.17 -5.71
C PRO A 94 8.99 10.09 -4.70
N GLY A 95 7.72 9.66 -4.71
CA GLY A 95 7.21 8.58 -3.84
C GLY A 95 7.97 7.25 -4.01
N SER A 96 8.31 6.89 -5.25
CA SER A 96 8.98 5.64 -5.59
C SER A 96 10.51 5.65 -5.37
N THR A 97 11.08 6.77 -4.91
CA THR A 97 12.53 6.90 -4.68
C THR A 97 13.02 6.16 -3.43
N SER A 98 12.13 5.91 -2.46
CA SER A 98 12.43 5.16 -1.23
C SER A 98 12.96 3.76 -1.54
N VAL A 99 12.31 3.07 -2.48
CA VAL A 99 12.68 1.73 -2.97
C VAL A 99 14.09 1.72 -3.56
N LEU A 100 14.39 2.72 -4.39
CA LEU A 100 15.69 2.85 -5.03
C LEU A 100 16.78 3.23 -4.02
N ALA A 101 16.45 4.09 -3.05
CA ALA A 101 17.35 4.48 -1.97
C ALA A 101 17.68 3.30 -1.04
N THR A 102 16.69 2.48 -0.68
CA THR A 102 16.90 1.25 0.08
C THR A 102 17.78 0.27 -0.68
N GLY A 103 17.51 0.04 -1.97
CA GLY A 103 18.39 -0.73 -2.84
C GLY A 103 19.83 -0.20 -2.90
N ALA A 104 19.99 1.11 -3.03
CA ALA A 104 21.29 1.78 -3.02
C ALA A 104 22.05 1.56 -1.72
N ARG A 105 21.40 1.68 -0.56
CA ARG A 105 22.02 1.42 0.75
C ARG A 105 22.54 -0.02 0.87
N HIS A 106 21.73 -1.01 0.46
CA HIS A 106 22.16 -2.42 0.50
C HIS A 106 23.32 -2.69 -0.45
N LEU A 107 23.25 -2.21 -1.69
CA LEU A 107 24.34 -2.39 -2.64
C LEU A 107 25.61 -1.70 -2.18
N PHE A 108 25.52 -0.47 -1.63
CA PHE A 108 26.67 0.25 -1.09
C PHE A 108 27.37 -0.57 0.00
N ARG A 109 26.62 -1.06 1.00
CA ARG A 109 27.19 -1.88 2.09
C ARG A 109 27.87 -3.13 1.53
N TRP A 110 27.23 -3.82 0.60
CA TRP A 110 27.79 -5.00 -0.04
C TRP A 110 29.07 -4.69 -0.83
N MET A 111 29.09 -3.58 -1.58
CA MET A 111 30.29 -3.13 -2.31
C MET A 111 31.46 -2.89 -1.37
N VAL A 112 31.23 -2.16 -0.27
CA VAL A 112 32.26 -1.90 0.75
C VAL A 112 32.74 -3.19 1.41
N PHE A 113 31.82 -4.10 1.75
CA PHE A 113 32.14 -5.41 2.29
C PHE A 113 33.02 -6.26 1.35
N ARG A 114 32.74 -6.20 0.04
CA ARG A 114 33.54 -6.87 -1.00
C ARG A 114 34.77 -6.08 -1.44
N GLY A 115 35.04 -4.92 -0.84
CA GLY A 115 36.20 -4.07 -1.13
C GLY A 115 36.10 -3.25 -2.42
N LEU A 116 34.92 -3.19 -3.04
CA LEU A 116 34.64 -2.41 -4.25
C LEU A 116 34.45 -0.93 -3.90
N ARG A 117 35.04 -0.04 -4.68
CA ARG A 117 35.06 1.42 -4.43
C ARG A 117 34.45 2.24 -5.56
N SER A 118 34.09 1.60 -6.67
CA SER A 118 33.50 2.27 -7.82
C SER A 118 32.43 1.41 -8.49
N ILE A 119 31.43 2.08 -9.09
CA ILE A 119 30.35 1.44 -9.85
C ILE A 119 30.89 0.71 -11.09
N ASN A 120 32.08 1.08 -11.60
CA ASN A 120 32.70 0.36 -12.72
C ASN A 120 33.19 -1.06 -12.35
N GLU A 121 33.31 -1.38 -11.05
CA GLU A 121 33.72 -2.70 -10.55
C GLU A 121 32.54 -3.68 -10.45
N LEU A 122 31.32 -3.23 -10.79
CA LEU A 122 30.13 -4.08 -10.89
C LEU A 122 30.07 -4.83 -12.24
N ASP A 123 31.14 -5.57 -12.55
CA ASP A 123 31.21 -6.46 -13.71
C ASP A 123 30.32 -7.70 -13.54
N SER A 124 30.23 -8.55 -14.57
CA SER A 124 29.40 -9.78 -14.54
C SER A 124 29.75 -10.69 -13.36
N ALA A 125 31.03 -10.76 -12.96
CA ALA A 125 31.44 -11.60 -11.84
C ALA A 125 30.97 -11.00 -10.51
N ALA A 126 31.06 -9.69 -10.32
CA ALA A 126 30.51 -8.99 -9.17
C ALA A 126 28.98 -9.08 -9.11
N GLN A 127 28.30 -8.91 -10.24
CA GLN A 127 26.85 -9.05 -10.32
C GLN A 127 26.38 -10.46 -9.97
N GLN A 128 27.06 -11.51 -10.45
CA GLN A 128 26.72 -12.89 -10.10
C GLN A 128 26.96 -13.16 -8.61
N ARG A 129 28.08 -12.69 -8.04
CA ARG A 129 28.33 -12.80 -6.60
C ARG A 129 27.26 -12.09 -5.78
N TYR A 130 26.79 -10.93 -6.23
CA TYR A 130 25.70 -10.23 -5.57
C TYR A 130 24.42 -11.07 -5.56
N LEU A 131 24.06 -11.68 -6.71
CA LEU A 131 22.90 -12.58 -6.78
C LEU A 131 23.03 -13.79 -5.84
N ASP A 132 24.22 -14.36 -5.72
CA ASP A 132 24.48 -15.50 -4.84
C ASP A 132 24.40 -15.09 -3.35
N ASP A 133 24.74 -13.84 -3.03
CA ASP A 133 24.71 -13.29 -1.67
C ASP A 133 23.31 -12.79 -1.25
N ILE A 134 22.43 -12.37 -2.18
CA ILE A 134 21.10 -11.81 -1.88
C ILE A 134 20.28 -12.67 -0.90
N PRO A 135 20.16 -14.01 -1.07
CA PRO A 135 19.40 -14.83 -0.14
C PRO A 135 19.92 -14.70 1.30
N PHE A 136 21.23 -14.69 1.49
CA PHE A 136 21.85 -14.53 2.80
C PHE A 136 21.73 -13.11 3.33
N LEU A 137 21.84 -12.09 2.46
CA LEU A 137 21.61 -10.69 2.81
C LEU A 137 20.19 -10.42 3.30
N ILE A 138 19.20 -11.18 2.82
CA ILE A 138 17.80 -11.05 3.25
C ILE A 138 17.56 -11.85 4.53
N VAL A 139 18.05 -13.09 4.62
CA VAL A 139 17.78 -13.97 5.77
C VAL A 139 18.62 -13.59 6.99
N CYS A 140 19.91 -13.32 6.81
CA CYS A 140 20.82 -13.01 7.91
C CYS A 140 20.88 -11.51 8.23
N GLY A 141 20.29 -10.66 7.39
CA GLY A 141 20.35 -9.21 7.54
C GLY A 141 21.77 -8.71 7.76
N ASP A 142 22.01 -8.08 8.91
CA ASP A 142 23.30 -7.50 9.29
C ASP A 142 24.34 -8.52 9.73
N GLU A 143 23.92 -9.69 10.25
CA GLU A 143 24.84 -10.76 10.65
C GLU A 143 25.69 -11.23 9.46
N PHE A 144 25.19 -11.06 8.23
CA PHE A 144 25.95 -11.30 7.01
C PHE A 144 27.30 -10.55 6.96
N TYR A 145 27.35 -9.35 7.54
CA TYR A 145 28.53 -8.49 7.55
C TYR A 145 29.43 -8.68 8.80
N GLY A 146 28.99 -9.48 9.77
CA GLY A 146 29.67 -9.72 11.04
C GLY A 146 29.51 -8.59 12.08
N HIS A 147 30.14 -8.78 13.25
CA HIS A 147 29.94 -8.01 14.50
C HIS A 147 30.13 -6.48 14.44
N ASN A 148 30.67 -5.94 13.35
CA ASN A 148 30.86 -4.49 13.20
C ASN A 148 29.54 -3.73 12.92
N MET A 149 28.47 -4.45 12.59
CA MET A 149 27.15 -3.88 12.28
C MET A 149 26.16 -3.95 13.45
N ASP A 150 26.53 -4.58 14.57
CA ASP A 150 25.65 -4.82 15.75
C ASP A 150 25.08 -3.52 16.38
N ASN A 151 25.65 -2.35 16.06
CA ASN A 151 25.23 -1.03 16.58
C ASN A 151 24.77 -0.05 15.48
N ALA A 152 24.50 -0.51 14.26
CA ALA A 152 23.96 0.36 13.24
C ALA A 152 22.52 0.75 13.61
N GLU A 153 22.25 2.05 13.75
CA GLU A 153 20.88 2.56 13.79
C GLU A 153 20.25 2.30 12.41
N PHE A 154 19.31 1.36 12.36
CA PHE A 154 18.55 1.06 11.15
C PHE A 154 17.16 1.67 11.23
N GLU A 155 16.80 2.40 10.18
CA GLU A 155 15.40 2.49 9.80
C GLU A 155 14.97 1.06 9.43
N PRO A 156 13.86 0.54 9.98
CA PRO A 156 13.33 -0.75 9.56
C PRO A 156 13.17 -0.75 8.03
N ASP A 157 13.28 -1.93 7.40
CA ASP A 157 12.79 -2.11 6.03
C ASP A 157 11.33 -1.63 6.07
N GLU A 158 11.06 -0.39 5.64
CA GLU A 158 9.70 0.13 5.59
C GLU A 158 8.88 -0.84 4.75
N GLU A 159 7.63 -1.11 5.16
CA GLU A 159 6.66 -1.76 4.29
C GLU A 159 6.50 -0.87 3.05
N ILE A 160 7.26 -1.22 2.01
CA ILE A 160 7.21 -0.54 0.73
C ILE A 160 5.87 -0.91 0.10
N ASP A 161 4.99 0.07 -0.04
CA ASP A 161 3.77 -0.08 -0.82
C ASP A 161 4.13 -0.37 -2.29
N TYR A 162 4.01 -1.64 -2.67
CA TYR A 162 4.40 -2.13 -3.99
C TYR A 162 3.53 -1.55 -5.12
N ASP A 163 2.35 -1.02 -4.81
CA ASP A 163 1.41 -0.52 -5.82
C ASP A 163 1.93 0.75 -6.52
N GLU A 164 2.78 1.56 -5.86
CA GLU A 164 3.31 2.79 -6.47
C GLU A 164 4.40 2.52 -7.53
N VAL A 165 5.09 1.38 -7.45
CA VAL A 165 6.19 1.05 -8.38
C VAL A 165 5.72 0.22 -9.58
N THR A 166 4.58 -0.48 -9.48
CA THR A 166 4.05 -1.28 -10.60
C THR A 166 3.45 -0.43 -11.72
N SER A 167 2.96 0.78 -11.42
CA SER A 167 2.34 1.66 -12.42
C SER A 167 3.32 2.50 -13.26
N ASP A 168 4.54 2.72 -12.77
CA ASP A 168 5.53 3.57 -13.46
C ASP A 168 6.63 2.76 -14.19
N VAL A 169 6.65 1.44 -14.01
CA VAL A 169 7.68 0.52 -14.52
C VAL A 169 7.02 -0.58 -15.35
N ASP A 170 6.42 -0.23 -16.49
CA ASP A 170 5.83 -1.20 -17.42
C ASP A 170 6.89 -1.91 -18.27
N VAL A 171 6.95 -3.23 -18.10
CA VAL A 171 7.60 -4.20 -19.00
C VAL A 171 6.76 -4.31 -20.28
N PRO A 172 7.36 -4.52 -21.48
CA PRO A 172 6.60 -4.69 -22.72
C PRO A 172 5.49 -5.75 -22.66
N SER A 173 4.36 -5.40 -23.26
CA SER A 173 2.96 -5.84 -23.09
C SER A 173 2.56 -7.30 -23.30
N ASN A 174 3.47 -8.29 -23.28
CA ASN A 174 3.14 -9.65 -23.76
C ASN A 174 3.23 -10.78 -22.71
N VAL A 175 3.07 -10.48 -21.42
CA VAL A 175 2.91 -11.52 -20.40
C VAL A 175 1.82 -11.07 -19.41
N GLU A 176 0.73 -11.84 -19.34
CA GLU A 176 -0.25 -11.74 -18.27
C GLU A 176 0.45 -12.10 -16.95
N LEU A 177 0.57 -11.14 -16.03
CA LEU A 177 1.10 -11.34 -14.69
C LEU A 177 -0.07 -11.32 -13.70
N GLU A 178 -0.21 -12.39 -12.92
CA GLU A 178 -1.11 -12.40 -11.76
C GLU A 178 -0.59 -11.45 -10.67
N PRO A 179 -1.45 -10.63 -10.05
CA PRO A 179 -1.02 -9.68 -9.03
C PRO A 179 -0.65 -10.40 -7.73
N TYR A 180 0.53 -10.04 -7.21
CA TYR A 180 1.09 -10.52 -5.94
C TYR A 180 0.74 -9.51 -4.83
N GLU A 181 0.03 -9.98 -3.80
CA GLU A 181 -0.31 -9.21 -2.58
C GLU A 181 0.48 -9.80 -1.41
N GLU A 182 1.19 -8.95 -0.66
CA GLU A 182 1.91 -9.31 0.58
C GLU A 182 1.15 -8.64 1.73
N GLU A 183 0.61 -9.42 2.67
CA GLU A 183 0.00 -8.90 3.91
C GLU A 183 1.05 -8.83 5.03
N ALA A 184 0.94 -7.76 5.82
CA ALA A 184 1.70 -7.46 7.02
C ALA A 184 1.48 -8.51 8.12
N ASP A 185 2.27 -9.60 8.12
CA ASP A 185 2.47 -10.41 9.33
C ASP A 185 3.57 -9.75 10.18
N GLY A 186 3.18 -9.27 11.36
CA GLY A 186 4.05 -8.67 12.38
C GLY A 186 5.09 -9.62 13.00
N SER A 187 5.42 -10.74 12.35
CA SER A 187 6.43 -11.70 12.82
C SER A 187 7.25 -12.43 11.74
N GLN A 188 7.43 -11.86 10.55
CA GLN A 188 8.33 -12.44 9.53
C GLN A 188 9.43 -11.49 9.05
N SER A 189 10.44 -11.25 9.90
CA SER A 189 11.71 -10.68 9.45
C SER A 189 12.45 -11.59 8.45
N ASP A 190 12.15 -12.91 8.44
CA ASP A 190 13.07 -13.93 7.92
C ASP A 190 12.70 -14.51 6.54
N LEU A 191 11.57 -14.12 5.93
CA LEU A 191 11.20 -14.63 4.59
C LEU A 191 11.73 -13.75 3.46
N MET A 192 12.33 -14.40 2.46
CA MET A 192 12.76 -13.79 1.21
C MET A 192 11.55 -13.53 0.31
N THR A 193 11.08 -12.29 0.31
CA THR A 193 9.89 -11.87 -0.44
C THR A 193 10.25 -11.23 -1.78
N TRP A 194 9.29 -11.19 -2.70
CA TRP A 194 9.51 -10.66 -4.05
C TRP A 194 10.05 -9.24 -4.04
N GLY A 195 9.46 -8.42 -3.18
CA GLY A 195 9.84 -7.04 -3.04
C GLY A 195 11.21 -6.83 -2.41
N LYS A 196 11.54 -7.56 -1.33
CA LYS A 196 12.88 -7.51 -0.72
C LYS A 196 13.99 -7.80 -1.73
N VAL A 197 13.78 -8.78 -2.62
CA VAL A 197 14.70 -9.10 -3.72
C VAL A 197 14.71 -8.00 -4.78
N ARG A 198 13.53 -7.56 -5.25
CA ARG A 198 13.40 -6.54 -6.29
C ARG A 198 14.08 -5.23 -5.90
N CYS A 199 13.89 -4.77 -4.66
CA CYS A 199 14.53 -3.55 -4.14
C CYS A 199 16.05 -3.62 -4.19
N ARG A 200 16.64 -4.80 -3.93
CA ARG A 200 18.09 -5.01 -3.92
C ARG A 200 18.69 -5.06 -5.34
N ILE A 201 17.92 -5.49 -6.35
CA ILE A 201 18.41 -5.59 -7.72
C ILE A 201 18.10 -4.37 -8.60
N ILE A 202 17.03 -3.60 -8.33
CA ILE A 202 16.59 -2.47 -9.18
C ILE A 202 17.68 -1.41 -9.35
N ILE A 203 18.52 -1.23 -8.34
CA ILE A 203 19.61 -0.25 -8.36
C ILE A 203 20.68 -0.56 -9.42
N PHE A 204 20.90 -1.83 -9.80
CA PHE A 204 21.82 -2.17 -10.90
C PHE A 204 21.29 -1.65 -12.24
N TYR A 205 19.98 -1.78 -12.46
CA TYR A 205 19.33 -1.25 -13.65
C TYR A 205 19.40 0.28 -13.71
N ALA A 206 19.15 0.95 -12.58
CA ALA A 206 19.30 2.40 -12.49
C ALA A 206 20.77 2.86 -12.69
N ALA A 207 21.74 2.15 -12.09
CA ALA A 207 23.16 2.45 -12.25
C ALA A 207 23.62 2.32 -13.72
N TYR A 208 23.15 1.29 -14.41
CA TYR A 208 23.38 1.13 -15.85
C TYR A 208 22.65 2.21 -16.67
N ALA A 209 21.40 2.54 -16.30
CA ALA A 209 20.60 3.63 -16.90
C ALA A 209 21.32 4.98 -16.89
N GLN A 210 21.96 5.27 -15.76
CA GLN A 210 22.60 6.56 -15.51
C GLN A 210 24.11 6.55 -15.79
N GLY A 211 24.62 5.53 -16.47
CA GLY A 211 26.05 5.41 -16.78
C GLY A 211 26.63 6.61 -17.54
N HIS A 212 25.83 7.25 -18.39
CA HIS A 212 26.25 8.45 -19.12
C HIS A 212 26.43 9.67 -18.18
N ARG A 213 25.57 9.85 -17.17
CA ARG A 213 25.69 10.91 -16.16
C ARG A 213 26.90 10.70 -15.26
N LEU A 214 27.10 9.45 -14.81
CA LEU A 214 28.27 9.06 -14.03
C LEU A 214 29.57 9.39 -14.77
N LYS A 215 29.68 9.01 -16.05
CA LYS A 215 30.84 9.34 -16.89
C LYS A 215 31.04 10.86 -17.05
N LYS A 216 29.96 11.62 -17.26
CA LYS A 216 30.01 13.09 -17.36
C LYS A 216 30.53 13.75 -16.08
N ARG A 217 30.24 13.17 -14.91
CA ARG A 217 30.74 13.60 -13.60
C ARG A 217 32.14 13.06 -13.26
N GLY A 218 32.72 12.21 -14.10
CA GLY A 218 34.03 11.60 -13.89
C GLY A 218 34.02 10.41 -12.92
N PHE A 219 32.85 9.83 -12.65
CA PHE A 219 32.71 8.61 -11.84
C PHE A 219 32.74 7.35 -12.72
N GLY A 220 33.07 6.22 -12.11
CA GLY A 220 32.93 4.91 -12.75
C GLY A 220 31.48 4.61 -13.15
N SER A 221 31.30 3.85 -14.22
CA SER A 221 30.00 3.42 -14.73
C SER A 221 30.09 1.97 -15.14
N MET A 222 29.01 1.21 -14.92
CA MET A 222 28.89 -0.16 -15.40
C MET A 222 29.04 -0.21 -16.92
N PHE A 223 29.86 -1.14 -17.40
CA PHE A 223 30.05 -1.39 -18.84
C PHE A 223 29.11 -2.48 -19.35
N GLU A 224 28.82 -3.46 -18.50
CA GLU A 224 28.04 -4.64 -18.83
C GLU A 224 26.59 -4.46 -18.40
N GLU A 225 25.68 -5.03 -19.18
CA GLU A 225 24.25 -4.99 -18.87
C GLU A 225 23.95 -5.73 -17.56
N PRO A 226 23.03 -5.21 -16.72
CA PRO A 226 22.61 -5.87 -15.51
C PRO A 226 22.17 -7.30 -15.75
N PHE A 227 22.79 -8.23 -15.02
CA PHE A 227 22.49 -9.65 -14.96
C PHE A 227 22.45 -10.33 -16.34
N GLY A 228 23.34 -9.89 -17.24
CA GLY A 228 23.46 -10.42 -18.60
C GLY A 228 22.28 -10.05 -19.50
N GLY A 229 21.70 -8.85 -19.30
CA GLY A 229 20.59 -8.34 -20.11
C GLY A 229 19.23 -8.92 -19.75
N LYS A 230 19.14 -9.71 -18.67
CA LYS A 230 17.86 -10.28 -18.20
C LYS A 230 16.95 -9.18 -17.66
N LYS A 231 15.64 -9.39 -17.77
CA LYS A 231 14.66 -8.48 -17.16
C LYS A 231 14.69 -8.61 -15.65
N ILE A 232 14.41 -7.51 -14.97
CA ILE A 232 14.33 -7.47 -13.50
C ILE A 232 13.35 -8.52 -12.97
N THR A 233 12.22 -8.72 -13.65
CA THR A 233 11.19 -9.73 -13.32
C THR A 233 11.74 -11.14 -13.35
N ASP A 234 12.57 -11.48 -14.35
CA ASP A 234 13.09 -12.82 -14.54
C ASP A 234 14.16 -13.14 -13.48
N VAL A 235 14.97 -12.13 -13.14
CA VAL A 235 15.98 -12.24 -12.08
C VAL A 235 15.31 -12.40 -10.72
N THR A 236 14.32 -11.56 -10.41
CA THR A 236 13.54 -11.67 -9.15
C THR A 236 12.81 -13.01 -9.08
N ALA A 237 12.15 -13.45 -10.16
CA ALA A 237 11.46 -14.75 -10.22
C ALA A 237 12.38 -15.91 -9.92
N LYS A 238 13.57 -15.91 -10.52
CA LYS A 238 14.54 -16.97 -10.29
C LYS A 238 14.96 -17.04 -8.82
N LEU A 239 15.26 -15.90 -8.21
CA LEU A 239 15.67 -15.85 -6.80
C LEU A 239 14.53 -16.21 -5.84
N THR A 240 13.33 -15.72 -6.12
CA THR A 240 12.14 -15.93 -5.27
C THR A 240 11.45 -17.26 -5.52
N SER A 241 11.74 -17.97 -6.61
CA SER A 241 11.18 -19.31 -6.87
C SER A 241 11.51 -20.33 -5.77
N CYS A 242 12.52 -20.06 -4.94
CA CYS A 242 12.82 -20.83 -3.72
C CYS A 242 11.90 -20.51 -2.53
N THR A 243 11.11 -19.42 -2.59
CA THR A 243 10.19 -18.92 -1.56
C THR A 243 8.74 -18.73 -2.00
N VAL A 244 8.41 -18.89 -3.29
CA VAL A 244 7.04 -18.77 -3.80
C VAL A 244 6.18 -19.94 -3.29
N GLY A 245 5.21 -19.64 -2.43
CA GLY A 245 4.14 -20.58 -2.05
C GLY A 245 3.79 -20.66 -0.56
N LYS A 246 3.78 -19.55 0.20
CA LYS A 246 3.52 -19.59 1.65
C LYS A 246 2.72 -18.40 2.20
N THR A 247 1.65 -17.95 1.53
CA THR A 247 0.54 -17.45 2.35
C THR A 247 -0.26 -18.68 2.72
N PRO A 248 -0.06 -19.26 3.92
CA PRO A 248 -0.91 -20.35 4.35
C PRO A 248 -2.37 -19.84 4.31
N PRO A 249 -3.34 -20.67 3.89
CA PRO A 249 -4.73 -20.29 4.01
C PRO A 249 -5.02 -19.89 5.46
N LEU A 250 -5.87 -18.88 5.65
CA LEU A 250 -6.29 -18.46 6.99
C LEU A 250 -6.76 -19.70 7.76
N PRO A 251 -6.15 -20.03 8.92
CA PRO A 251 -6.49 -21.24 9.66
C PRO A 251 -7.98 -21.31 9.96
N ASP A 252 -8.58 -22.50 9.88
CA ASP A 252 -10.02 -22.69 10.08
C ASP A 252 -10.47 -22.25 11.48
N GLU A 253 -9.59 -22.36 12.48
CA GLU A 253 -9.81 -21.90 13.85
C GLU A 253 -10.02 -20.39 13.94
N VAL A 254 -9.54 -19.63 12.95
CA VAL A 254 -9.75 -18.18 12.82
C VAL A 254 -10.87 -17.91 11.82
N ALA A 255 -10.87 -18.58 10.67
CA ALA A 255 -11.81 -18.34 9.59
C ALA A 255 -13.25 -18.68 10.00
N ALA A 256 -13.50 -19.84 10.61
CA ALA A 256 -14.86 -20.27 10.92
C ALA A 256 -15.55 -19.36 11.96
N PRO A 257 -14.91 -18.96 13.09
CA PRO A 257 -15.50 -17.98 14.01
C PRO A 257 -15.69 -16.60 13.38
N LEU A 258 -14.73 -16.14 12.56
CA LEU A 258 -14.81 -14.86 11.87
C LEU A 258 -16.02 -14.81 10.93
N LEU A 259 -16.18 -15.83 10.07
CA LEU A 259 -17.29 -15.93 9.13
C LEU A 259 -18.63 -16.09 9.85
N SER A 260 -18.68 -16.90 10.91
CA SER A 260 -19.89 -17.05 11.72
C SER A 260 -20.36 -15.70 12.28
N LYS A 261 -19.42 -14.89 12.79
CA LYS A 261 -19.73 -13.54 13.26
C LYS A 261 -20.08 -12.58 12.14
N ALA A 262 -19.41 -12.65 10.99
CA ALA A 262 -19.77 -11.83 9.84
C ALA A 262 -21.20 -12.13 9.36
N ILE A 263 -21.60 -13.40 9.32
CA ILE A 263 -22.96 -13.83 8.98
C ILE A 263 -23.97 -13.30 10.01
N GLU A 264 -23.69 -13.39 11.31
CA GLU A 264 -24.56 -12.82 12.35
C GLU A 264 -24.78 -11.31 12.15
N TRP A 265 -23.71 -10.57 11.83
CA TRP A 265 -23.81 -9.13 11.58
C TRP A 265 -24.64 -8.81 10.35
N VAL A 266 -24.38 -9.51 9.24
CA VAL A 266 -25.04 -9.26 7.97
C VAL A 266 -26.51 -9.68 8.02
N LEU A 267 -26.84 -10.90 8.43
CA LEU A 267 -28.22 -11.39 8.41
C LEU A 267 -29.05 -10.96 9.62
N GLY A 268 -28.44 -10.79 10.79
CA GLY A 268 -29.16 -10.54 12.04
C GLY A 268 -29.17 -9.09 12.50
N LYS A 269 -28.07 -8.35 12.32
CA LYS A 269 -27.89 -7.03 12.96
C LYS A 269 -27.99 -5.84 11.99
N SER A 270 -27.76 -6.08 10.70
CA SER A 270 -27.67 -5.01 9.70
C SER A 270 -28.94 -4.15 9.60
N GLU A 271 -30.12 -4.76 9.73
CA GLU A 271 -31.40 -4.03 9.68
C GLU A 271 -31.52 -3.01 10.81
N ASP A 272 -31.15 -3.37 12.04
CA ASP A 272 -31.15 -2.43 13.17
C ASP A 272 -30.14 -1.30 12.96
N VAL A 273 -28.96 -1.61 12.43
CA VAL A 273 -27.94 -0.59 12.14
C VAL A 273 -28.43 0.39 11.08
N ILE A 274 -29.08 -0.11 10.02
CA ILE A 274 -29.68 0.73 8.97
C ILE A 274 -30.85 1.55 9.54
N ALA A 275 -31.67 0.98 10.43
CA ALA A 275 -32.77 1.68 11.07
C ALA A 275 -32.28 2.82 11.99
N LEU A 276 -31.25 2.57 12.80
CA LEU A 276 -30.60 3.60 13.61
C LEU A 276 -30.00 4.73 12.74
N GLN A 277 -29.35 4.37 11.64
CA GLN A 277 -28.82 5.34 10.68
C GLN A 277 -29.94 6.19 10.07
N LYS A 278 -31.08 5.58 9.75
CA LYS A 278 -32.25 6.29 9.25
C LYS A 278 -32.79 7.28 10.28
N ILE A 279 -33.00 6.84 11.53
CA ILE A 279 -33.42 7.72 12.63
C ILE A 279 -32.47 8.92 12.79
N HIS A 280 -31.17 8.66 12.76
CA HIS A 280 -30.14 9.70 12.83
C HIS A 280 -30.29 10.72 11.70
N ASN A 281 -30.37 10.24 10.45
CA ASN A 281 -30.46 11.12 9.28
C ASN A 281 -31.77 11.90 9.24
N ASP A 282 -32.90 11.25 9.51
CA ASP A 282 -34.23 11.88 9.50
C ASP A 282 -34.31 13.02 10.53
N ILE A 283 -33.79 12.82 11.75
CA ILE A 283 -33.76 13.86 12.79
C ILE A 283 -32.81 15.00 12.39
N ARG A 284 -31.64 14.66 11.83
CA ARG A 284 -30.67 15.67 11.42
C ARG A 284 -31.22 16.53 10.29
N ASP A 285 -31.76 15.92 9.25
CA ASP A 285 -32.23 16.61 8.05
C ASP A 285 -33.44 17.50 8.42
N ASN A 286 -34.39 16.98 9.20
CA ASN A 286 -35.51 17.77 9.73
C ASN A 286 -35.04 18.93 10.64
N GLY A 287 -34.04 18.69 11.49
CA GLY A 287 -33.48 19.71 12.36
C GLY A 287 -32.81 20.85 11.59
N LEU A 288 -32.09 20.52 10.52
CA LEU A 288 -31.46 21.50 9.63
C LEU A 288 -32.51 22.29 8.84
N GLU A 289 -33.53 21.63 8.29
CA GLU A 289 -34.64 22.27 7.57
C GLU A 289 -35.41 23.26 8.46
N ASN A 290 -35.57 22.94 9.74
CA ASN A 290 -36.25 23.79 10.72
C ASN A 290 -35.33 24.81 11.40
N GLY A 291 -34.05 24.91 11.00
CA GLY A 291 -33.10 25.89 11.55
C GLY A 291 -32.70 25.67 13.01
N HIS A 292 -32.83 24.44 13.53
CA HIS A 292 -32.41 24.11 14.89
C HIS A 292 -30.88 24.16 15.03
N CYS A 293 -30.40 24.56 16.21
CA CYS A 293 -28.97 24.55 16.50
C CYS A 293 -28.42 23.11 16.59
N VAL A 294 -27.14 22.94 16.26
CA VAL A 294 -26.45 21.64 16.21
C VAL A 294 -26.52 20.89 17.54
N SER A 295 -26.47 21.60 18.67
CA SER A 295 -26.54 21.00 20.00
C SER A 295 -27.92 20.41 20.30
N TYR A 296 -29.00 21.07 19.86
CA TYR A 296 -30.37 20.56 19.95
C TYR A 296 -30.53 19.30 19.10
N ILE A 297 -30.09 19.33 17.85
CA ILE A 297 -30.14 18.19 16.93
C ILE A 297 -29.40 16.99 17.53
N SER A 298 -28.17 17.22 18.03
CA SER A 298 -27.35 16.18 18.65
C SER A 298 -28.00 15.59 19.90
N CYS A 299 -28.71 16.40 20.69
CA CYS A 299 -29.46 15.94 21.86
C CYS A 299 -30.65 15.05 21.45
N SER A 300 -31.42 15.49 20.46
CA SER A 300 -32.57 14.75 19.92
C SER A 300 -32.16 13.42 19.30
N ILE A 301 -31.08 13.39 18.52
CA ILE A 301 -30.49 12.17 17.98
C ILE A 301 -30.11 11.22 19.12
N ARG A 302 -29.34 11.69 20.10
CA ARG A 302 -28.90 10.85 21.23
C ARG A 302 -30.09 10.22 21.95
N LYS A 303 -31.13 11.02 22.24
CA LYS A 303 -32.34 10.53 22.89
C LYS A 303 -33.03 9.45 22.06
N ALA A 304 -33.24 9.71 20.77
CA ALA A 304 -33.91 8.75 19.88
C ALA A 304 -33.12 7.44 19.72
N LEU A 305 -31.79 7.51 19.61
CA LEU A 305 -30.95 6.31 19.55
C LEU A 305 -31.01 5.50 20.86
N MET A 306 -31.06 6.15 22.02
CA MET A 306 -31.19 5.48 23.32
C MET A 306 -32.55 4.81 23.54
N GLU A 307 -33.60 5.31 22.90
CA GLU A 307 -34.96 4.74 22.99
C GLU A 307 -35.17 3.55 22.06
N TYR A 308 -34.28 3.33 21.07
CA TYR A 308 -34.38 2.25 20.10
C TYR A 308 -34.35 0.86 20.74
N GLU A 309 -35.25 0.00 20.28
CA GLU A 309 -35.34 -1.41 20.68
C GLU A 309 -34.76 -2.30 19.59
N PHE A 310 -33.72 -3.06 19.96
CA PHE A 310 -33.03 -3.94 19.03
C PHE A 310 -33.85 -5.20 18.77
N SER A 311 -33.72 -5.70 17.55
CA SER A 311 -34.39 -6.91 17.09
C SER A 311 -33.78 -8.15 17.77
N ALA A 312 -34.54 -9.23 17.83
CA ALA A 312 -34.03 -10.52 18.29
C ALA A 312 -33.26 -11.23 17.17
N MET A 313 -32.21 -12.00 17.51
CA MET A 313 -31.52 -12.84 16.52
C MET A 313 -32.41 -14.02 16.11
N PRO A 314 -32.26 -14.57 14.89
CA PRO A 314 -32.85 -15.84 14.53
C PRO A 314 -32.49 -16.93 15.56
N GLY A 315 -33.50 -17.52 16.20
CA GLY A 315 -33.32 -18.57 17.22
C GLY A 315 -33.21 -18.07 18.66
N SER A 316 -33.22 -16.75 18.90
CA SER A 316 -33.31 -16.15 20.24
C SER A 316 -34.61 -15.34 20.36
N PRO A 317 -35.36 -15.43 21.46
CA PRO A 317 -36.49 -14.53 21.70
C PRO A 317 -36.03 -13.14 22.17
N ASP A 318 -34.83 -13.05 22.75
CA ASP A 318 -34.30 -11.81 23.31
C ASP A 318 -33.59 -10.96 22.26
N PRO A 319 -33.68 -9.61 22.36
CA PRO A 319 -32.90 -8.68 21.57
C PRO A 319 -31.42 -9.04 21.55
N TRP A 320 -30.77 -8.87 20.40
CA TRP A 320 -29.33 -9.19 20.27
C TRP A 320 -28.44 -8.29 21.13
N ARG A 321 -29.00 -7.18 21.65
CA ARG A 321 -28.42 -6.36 22.71
C ARG A 321 -29.49 -5.57 23.47
N ALA A 322 -29.12 -5.08 24.65
CA ALA A 322 -29.93 -4.14 25.43
C ALA A 322 -30.03 -2.76 24.74
N LYS A 323 -30.83 -1.84 25.30
CA LYS A 323 -30.92 -0.44 24.82
C LYS A 323 -29.58 0.28 24.95
N LEU A 324 -29.36 1.32 24.15
CA LEU A 324 -28.12 2.12 24.22
C LEU A 324 -28.08 2.94 25.51
N GLU A 325 -26.96 2.86 26.21
CA GLU A 325 -26.70 3.72 27.37
C GLU A 325 -26.06 5.05 26.97
N LYS A 326 -26.06 6.01 27.91
CA LYS A 326 -25.47 7.35 27.68
C LYS A 326 -23.96 7.26 27.40
N LYS A 327 -23.28 6.31 28.03
CA LYS A 327 -21.86 6.01 27.87
C LYS A 327 -21.67 4.50 28.03
N GLU A 328 -21.20 3.84 26.99
CA GLU A 328 -20.88 2.41 27.03
C GLU A 328 -19.37 2.22 26.88
N VAL A 329 -18.79 1.31 27.67
CA VAL A 329 -17.38 0.96 27.57
C VAL A 329 -17.26 -0.30 26.71
N HIS A 330 -16.46 -0.21 25.65
CA HIS A 330 -16.18 -1.27 24.70
C HIS A 330 -14.69 -1.56 24.67
N VAL A 331 -14.30 -2.80 24.39
CA VAL A 331 -12.89 -3.13 24.13
C VAL A 331 -12.66 -3.09 22.62
N VAL A 332 -11.81 -2.18 22.17
CA VAL A 332 -11.37 -2.05 20.77
C VAL A 332 -9.85 -2.22 20.77
N ASP A 333 -9.36 -3.24 20.07
CA ASP A 333 -7.93 -3.56 19.97
C ASP A 333 -7.23 -3.65 21.33
N GLY A 334 -7.90 -4.31 22.29
CA GLY A 334 -7.41 -4.46 23.67
C GLY A 334 -7.53 -3.22 24.55
N LYS A 335 -8.07 -2.10 24.05
CA LYS A 335 -8.23 -0.85 24.79
C LYS A 335 -9.68 -0.59 25.16
N PHE A 336 -9.91 -0.11 26.39
CA PHE A 336 -11.23 0.34 26.82
C PHE A 336 -11.55 1.70 26.20
N VAL A 337 -12.59 1.75 25.37
CA VAL A 337 -13.08 2.95 24.70
C VAL A 337 -14.51 3.21 25.14
N THR A 338 -14.78 4.45 25.57
CA THR A 338 -16.13 4.87 25.95
C THR A 338 -16.84 5.50 24.75
N HIS A 339 -17.94 4.91 24.31
CA HIS A 339 -18.78 5.39 23.23
C HIS A 339 -20.07 6.03 23.77
N GLY A 340 -20.46 7.18 23.20
CA GLY A 340 -21.85 7.64 23.28
C GLY A 340 -22.73 6.94 22.24
N ALA A 341 -24.04 7.14 22.29
CA ALA A 341 -24.99 6.51 21.35
C ALA A 341 -24.66 6.77 19.87
N ALA A 342 -24.20 7.98 19.52
CA ALA A 342 -23.79 8.31 18.14
C ALA A 342 -22.47 7.62 17.74
N ASP A 343 -21.52 7.50 18.67
CA ASP A 343 -20.28 6.74 18.42
C ASP A 343 -20.56 5.26 18.21
N PHE A 344 -21.52 4.71 18.97
CA PHE A 344 -21.96 3.33 18.79
C PHE A 344 -22.59 3.10 17.41
N LEU A 345 -23.41 4.03 16.91
CA LEU A 345 -23.95 3.94 15.56
C LEU A 345 -22.82 3.88 14.52
N ARG A 346 -21.84 4.78 14.61
CA ARG A 346 -20.66 4.78 13.73
C ARG A 346 -19.88 3.48 13.82
N TYR A 347 -19.62 3.01 15.04
CA TYR A 347 -18.95 1.73 15.29
C TYR A 347 -19.71 0.57 14.64
N SER A 348 -21.02 0.48 14.83
CA SER A 348 -21.85 -0.59 14.30
C SER A 348 -21.98 -0.53 12.78
N ALA A 349 -22.04 0.67 12.19
CA ALA A 349 -21.98 0.85 10.75
C ALA A 349 -20.67 0.33 10.16
N ASN A 350 -19.53 0.66 10.79
CA ASN A 350 -18.22 0.15 10.36
C ASN A 350 -18.15 -1.38 10.50
N ARG A 351 -18.60 -1.96 11.62
CA ARG A 351 -18.63 -3.42 11.80
C ARG A 351 -19.53 -4.13 10.78
N THR A 352 -20.66 -3.52 10.43
CA THR A 352 -21.57 -4.07 9.40
C THR A 352 -20.93 -4.01 8.01
N ARG A 353 -20.26 -2.90 7.68
CA ARG A 353 -19.45 -2.78 6.46
C ARG A 353 -18.38 -3.87 6.42
N ASP A 354 -17.58 -3.99 7.47
CA ASP A 354 -16.47 -4.93 7.53
C ASP A 354 -16.96 -6.38 7.41
N ALA A 355 -18.07 -6.72 8.06
CA ALA A 355 -18.71 -8.02 7.93
C ALA A 355 -19.14 -8.31 6.49
N CYS A 356 -19.74 -7.34 5.79
CA CYS A 356 -20.10 -7.52 4.37
C CYS A 356 -18.85 -7.73 3.50
N ILE A 357 -17.79 -6.94 3.73
CA ILE A 357 -16.52 -7.04 2.99
C ILE A 357 -15.88 -8.41 3.22
N ILE A 358 -15.78 -8.87 4.47
CA ILE A 358 -15.23 -10.19 4.82
C ILE A 358 -15.97 -11.31 4.08
N LEU A 359 -17.31 -11.26 4.04
CA LEU A 359 -18.09 -12.27 3.32
C LEU A 359 -17.82 -12.25 1.81
N LEU A 360 -17.69 -11.06 1.22
CA LEU A 360 -17.39 -10.93 -0.21
C LEU A 360 -15.97 -11.41 -0.54
N MET A 361 -14.99 -11.04 0.28
CA MET A 361 -13.61 -11.50 0.09
C MET A 361 -13.52 -13.02 0.25
N TYR A 362 -14.09 -13.58 1.31
CA TYR A 362 -13.90 -14.99 1.64
C TYR A 362 -14.76 -15.93 0.79
N LEU A 363 -16.02 -15.58 0.48
CA LEU A 363 -16.94 -16.47 -0.24
C LEU A 363 -16.91 -16.28 -1.76
N VAL A 364 -16.47 -15.12 -2.24
CA VAL A 364 -16.40 -14.81 -3.69
C VAL A 364 -14.96 -14.75 -4.19
N GLY A 365 -14.01 -14.38 -3.32
CA GLY A 365 -12.61 -14.14 -3.72
C GLY A 365 -12.36 -12.73 -4.25
N LEU A 366 -13.22 -11.77 -3.91
CA LEU A 366 -13.04 -10.36 -4.29
C LEU A 366 -11.85 -9.75 -3.53
N ARG A 367 -10.99 -9.03 -4.23
CA ARG A 367 -9.92 -8.25 -3.62
C ARG A 367 -10.43 -6.91 -3.08
N PRO A 368 -9.74 -6.28 -2.10
CA PRO A 368 -10.14 -4.97 -1.58
C PRO A 368 -10.29 -3.90 -2.69
N GLY A 369 -9.38 -3.90 -3.67
CA GLY A 369 -9.46 -2.98 -4.81
C GLY A 369 -10.71 -3.16 -5.67
N GLU A 370 -11.12 -4.41 -5.89
CA GLU A 370 -12.37 -4.74 -6.60
C GLU A 370 -13.59 -4.38 -5.76
N ILE A 371 -13.54 -4.45 -4.44
CA ILE A 371 -14.65 -4.01 -3.59
C ILE A 371 -14.80 -2.49 -3.66
N CYS A 372 -13.70 -1.75 -3.63
CA CYS A 372 -13.69 -0.29 -3.80
C CYS A 372 -14.14 0.16 -5.19
N GLY A 373 -13.94 -0.67 -6.22
CA GLY A 373 -14.38 -0.43 -7.60
C GLY A 373 -15.88 -0.63 -7.85
N ILE A 374 -16.66 -1.10 -6.85
CA ILE A 374 -18.09 -1.33 -6.99
C ILE A 374 -18.83 0.00 -7.13
N LYS A 375 -19.56 0.16 -8.24
CA LYS A 375 -20.42 1.33 -8.43
C LYS A 375 -21.63 1.28 -7.52
N GLY A 376 -21.87 2.36 -6.78
CA GLY A 376 -23.10 2.54 -6.01
C GLY A 376 -24.27 2.92 -6.89
N GLY A 377 -25.49 2.62 -6.44
CA GLY A 377 -26.72 2.98 -7.14
C GLY A 377 -27.77 1.88 -7.01
N LEU A 378 -29.01 2.21 -7.37
CA LEU A 378 -30.10 1.24 -7.47
C LEU A 378 -30.52 1.15 -8.92
N ASN A 379 -30.78 -0.06 -9.39
CA ASN A 379 -31.46 -0.30 -10.65
C ASN A 379 -32.97 -0.29 -10.37
N GLU A 380 -33.68 0.68 -10.94
CA GLU A 380 -35.12 0.87 -10.70
C GLU A 380 -35.99 -0.30 -11.20
N GLU A 381 -35.56 -0.99 -12.25
CA GLU A 381 -36.30 -2.12 -12.83
C GLU A 381 -36.23 -3.37 -11.96
N THR A 382 -35.04 -3.64 -11.40
CA THR A 382 -34.79 -4.87 -10.61
C THR A 382 -34.93 -4.66 -9.10
N GLY A 383 -34.85 -3.42 -8.62
CA GLY A 383 -34.75 -3.09 -7.20
C GLY A 383 -33.44 -3.50 -6.54
N LEU A 384 -32.48 -4.03 -7.31
CA LEU A 384 -31.16 -4.44 -6.84
C LEU A 384 -30.13 -3.32 -7.00
N PRO A 385 -28.97 -3.41 -6.33
CA PRO A 385 -27.86 -2.49 -6.57
C PRO A 385 -27.48 -2.47 -8.06
N SER A 386 -27.18 -1.29 -8.60
CA SER A 386 -26.91 -1.10 -10.05
C SER A 386 -25.68 -1.86 -10.55
N CYS A 387 -24.81 -2.28 -9.64
CA CYS A 387 -23.66 -3.14 -9.93
C CYS A 387 -24.01 -4.63 -10.09
N ILE A 388 -25.28 -5.02 -9.90
CA ILE A 388 -25.73 -6.41 -10.04
C ILE A 388 -26.42 -6.63 -11.38
N GLU A 389 -25.98 -7.67 -12.08
CA GLU A 389 -26.63 -8.18 -13.30
C GLU A 389 -27.19 -9.58 -13.03
N ILE A 390 -28.43 -9.81 -13.47
CA ILE A 390 -29.08 -11.12 -13.41
C ILE A 390 -28.94 -11.80 -14.78
N ARG A 391 -28.37 -13.00 -14.80
CA ARG A 391 -28.31 -13.86 -15.99
C ARG A 391 -28.97 -15.20 -15.68
N TYR A 392 -29.56 -15.84 -16.67
CA TYR A 392 -30.11 -17.19 -16.52
C TYR A 392 -29.05 -18.24 -16.85
N SER A 393 -29.06 -19.36 -16.13
CA SER A 393 -28.24 -20.52 -16.52
C SER A 393 -28.67 -21.05 -17.89
N ARG A 394 -27.81 -21.85 -18.53
CA ARG A 394 -28.10 -22.44 -19.85
C ARG A 394 -29.40 -23.25 -19.88
N SER A 395 -29.78 -23.87 -18.76
CA SER A 395 -31.03 -24.62 -18.63
C SER A 395 -32.26 -23.75 -18.34
N GLY A 396 -32.07 -22.46 -18.03
CA GLY A 396 -33.12 -21.55 -17.59
C GLY A 396 -33.64 -21.83 -16.17
N LEU A 397 -33.00 -22.74 -15.41
CA LEU A 397 -33.47 -23.14 -14.08
C LEU A 397 -32.94 -22.26 -12.95
N LEU A 398 -31.84 -21.54 -13.18
CA LEU A 398 -31.19 -20.72 -12.16
C LEU A 398 -31.08 -19.27 -12.62
N GLU A 399 -31.35 -18.36 -11.69
CA GLU A 399 -30.90 -16.96 -11.76
C GLU A 399 -29.50 -16.89 -11.16
N MET A 400 -28.57 -16.29 -11.90
CA MET A 400 -27.18 -16.08 -11.54
C MET A 400 -26.94 -14.58 -11.36
N PHE A 401 -26.37 -14.20 -10.22
CA PHE A 401 -26.12 -12.81 -9.88
C PHE A 401 -24.65 -12.48 -10.08
N TYR A 402 -24.37 -11.63 -11.05
CA TYR A 402 -23.03 -11.15 -11.36
C TYR A 402 -22.83 -9.75 -10.79
N LEU A 403 -21.75 -9.56 -10.05
CA LEU A 403 -21.26 -8.25 -9.62
C LEU A 403 -20.32 -7.69 -10.68
N ARG A 404 -20.58 -6.45 -11.09
CA ARG A 404 -19.67 -5.67 -11.94
C ARG A 404 -18.83 -4.71 -11.07
N SER A 405 -17.52 -4.75 -11.27
CA SER A 405 -16.56 -3.88 -10.59
C SER A 405 -15.45 -3.40 -11.54
N ILE A 406 -14.67 -2.41 -11.13
CA ILE A 406 -13.49 -1.92 -11.85
C ILE A 406 -12.24 -2.52 -11.21
N VAL A 407 -11.41 -3.18 -12.03
CA VAL A 407 -10.07 -3.63 -11.67
C VAL A 407 -9.06 -2.68 -12.26
N SER A 408 -8.28 -2.03 -11.40
CA SER A 408 -7.16 -1.17 -11.78
C SER A 408 -5.79 -1.84 -11.57
N LYS A 409 -5.66 -2.68 -10.54
CA LYS A 409 -4.39 -3.37 -10.22
C LYS A 409 -4.04 -4.40 -11.30
N GLY A 410 -2.79 -4.38 -11.75
CA GLY A 410 -2.27 -5.34 -12.74
C GLY A 410 -2.73 -5.12 -14.19
N LYS A 411 -3.43 -4.01 -14.49
CA LYS A 411 -3.85 -3.68 -15.86
C LYS A 411 -3.36 -2.31 -16.29
N ALA A 412 -2.93 -2.19 -17.55
CA ALA A 412 -2.48 -0.94 -18.15
C ALA A 412 -3.55 0.16 -18.13
N GLN A 413 -4.84 -0.22 -18.12
CA GLN A 413 -5.97 0.68 -17.94
C GLN A 413 -7.03 0.02 -17.06
N PRO A 414 -7.73 0.77 -16.19
CA PRO A 414 -8.85 0.26 -15.42
C PRO A 414 -9.89 -0.40 -16.33
N SER A 415 -10.22 -1.66 -16.06
CA SER A 415 -11.18 -2.42 -16.86
C SER A 415 -12.31 -2.96 -15.99
N GLU A 416 -13.49 -3.10 -16.56
CA GLU A 416 -14.60 -3.77 -15.90
C GLU A 416 -14.30 -5.27 -15.72
N ALA A 417 -14.65 -5.80 -14.56
CA ALA A 417 -14.54 -7.20 -14.18
C ALA A 417 -15.87 -7.69 -13.61
N GLU A 418 -16.15 -8.98 -13.83
CA GLU A 418 -17.40 -9.61 -13.42
C GLU A 418 -17.12 -10.77 -12.45
N TRP A 419 -17.94 -10.84 -11.40
CA TRP A 419 -17.81 -11.85 -10.35
C TRP A 419 -19.16 -12.53 -10.12
N LEU A 420 -19.21 -13.85 -10.17
CA LEU A 420 -20.42 -14.59 -9.82
C LEU A 420 -20.59 -14.59 -8.30
N LEU A 421 -21.57 -13.83 -7.78
CA LEU A 421 -21.83 -13.77 -6.35
C LEU A 421 -22.55 -15.01 -5.83
N ALA A 422 -23.61 -15.41 -6.54
CA ALA A 422 -24.49 -16.49 -6.14
C ALA A 422 -25.41 -16.92 -7.28
N CYS A 423 -26.12 -18.03 -7.05
CA CYS A 423 -27.26 -18.43 -7.86
C CYS A 423 -28.45 -18.83 -6.99
N ARG A 424 -29.66 -18.77 -7.54
CA ARG A 424 -30.87 -19.31 -6.92
C ARG A 424 -31.80 -19.93 -7.97
N PRO A 425 -32.68 -20.86 -7.60
CA PRO A 425 -33.74 -21.33 -8.49
C PRO A 425 -34.63 -20.18 -8.95
N VAL A 426 -34.99 -20.17 -10.24
CA VAL A 426 -35.93 -19.18 -10.81
C VAL A 426 -37.24 -19.20 -10.01
N GLY A 427 -37.73 -18.02 -9.65
CA GLY A 427 -38.95 -17.84 -8.86
C GLY A 427 -38.77 -17.99 -7.34
N SER A 428 -37.56 -18.33 -6.86
CA SER A 428 -37.28 -18.32 -5.43
C SER A 428 -37.20 -16.89 -4.89
N ILE A 429 -37.87 -16.64 -3.76
CA ILE A 429 -37.77 -15.35 -3.04
C ILE A 429 -36.53 -15.26 -2.14
N HIS A 430 -35.80 -16.36 -1.97
CA HIS A 430 -34.61 -16.38 -1.14
C HIS A 430 -33.52 -15.50 -1.76
N ILE A 431 -32.91 -14.63 -0.96
CA ILE A 431 -31.78 -13.79 -1.35
C ILE A 431 -30.50 -14.47 -0.82
N PRO A 432 -29.59 -14.91 -1.70
CA PRO A 432 -28.33 -15.52 -1.27
C PRO A 432 -27.48 -14.56 -0.42
N LEU A 433 -26.68 -15.12 0.50
CA LEU A 433 -25.90 -14.36 1.48
C LEU A 433 -24.99 -13.29 0.86
N THR A 434 -24.22 -13.63 -0.17
CA THR A 434 -23.27 -12.72 -0.83
C THR A 434 -24.00 -11.59 -1.56
N LEU A 435 -25.14 -11.87 -2.20
CA LEU A 435 -26.01 -10.85 -2.78
C LEU A 435 -26.59 -9.94 -1.70
N PHE A 436 -27.04 -10.52 -0.58
CA PHE A 436 -27.58 -9.76 0.55
C PHE A 436 -26.52 -8.83 1.16
N ALA A 437 -25.26 -9.26 1.26
CA ALA A 437 -24.16 -8.41 1.71
C ALA A 437 -23.99 -7.16 0.82
N VAL A 438 -24.08 -7.29 -0.52
CA VAL A 438 -24.04 -6.14 -1.43
C VAL A 438 -25.25 -5.22 -1.26
N ILE A 439 -26.45 -5.78 -1.03
CA ILE A 439 -27.67 -5.00 -0.75
C ILE A 439 -27.50 -4.20 0.54
N VAL A 440 -26.96 -4.81 1.61
CA VAL A 440 -26.68 -4.13 2.89
C VAL A 440 -25.68 -3.00 2.68
N LEU A 441 -24.58 -3.22 1.95
CA LEU A 441 -23.62 -2.16 1.60
C LEU A 441 -24.28 -1.02 0.83
N GLN A 442 -25.10 -1.32 -0.18
CA GLN A 442 -25.83 -0.32 -0.95
C GLN A 442 -26.73 0.54 -0.04
N ARG A 443 -27.46 -0.09 0.90
CA ARG A 443 -28.35 0.61 1.84
C ARG A 443 -27.59 1.44 2.85
N LEU A 444 -26.51 0.91 3.42
CA LEU A 444 -25.67 1.57 4.41
C LEU A 444 -24.99 2.83 3.82
N PHE A 445 -24.56 2.75 2.55
CA PHE A 445 -23.82 3.83 1.88
C PHE A 445 -24.67 4.81 1.06
N SER A 446 -25.92 4.46 0.72
CA SER A 446 -26.82 5.31 -0.06
C SER A 446 -27.04 6.71 0.55
N PRO A 447 -27.28 6.86 1.87
CA PRO A 447 -27.43 8.18 2.49
C PRO A 447 -26.19 9.06 2.33
N TRP A 448 -24.99 8.49 2.48
CA TRP A 448 -23.73 9.22 2.34
C TRP A 448 -23.49 9.69 0.91
N ARG A 449 -23.81 8.86 -0.09
CA ARG A 449 -23.74 9.28 -1.50
C ARG A 449 -24.70 10.43 -1.81
N ARG A 450 -25.92 10.41 -1.25
CA ARG A 450 -26.88 11.52 -1.42
C ARG A 450 -26.37 12.82 -0.79
N MET A 451 -25.74 12.75 0.39
CA MET A 451 -25.11 13.91 1.02
C MET A 451 -23.90 14.43 0.25
N SER A 452 -23.13 13.53 -0.37
CA SER A 452 -21.92 13.88 -1.11
C SER A 452 -22.16 14.61 -2.44
N ASN A 453 -23.41 14.76 -2.90
CA ASN A 453 -23.73 15.58 -4.07
C ASN A 453 -23.64 17.11 -3.81
N MET A 454 -23.05 17.53 -2.69
CA MET A 454 -22.43 18.86 -2.55
C MET A 454 -21.07 18.86 -3.27
N PRO A 455 -20.61 19.94 -3.91
CA PRO A 455 -19.44 19.92 -4.79
C PRO A 455 -18.20 19.31 -4.10
N LEU A 456 -17.83 18.10 -4.52
CA LEU A 456 -16.73 17.29 -3.99
C LEU A 456 -15.39 17.82 -4.51
N SER A 457 -14.87 18.87 -3.89
CA SER A 457 -13.45 18.87 -3.59
C SER A 457 -13.28 18.07 -2.30
N ASN A 458 -12.79 16.83 -2.43
CA ASN A 458 -12.24 15.94 -1.39
C ASN A 458 -13.04 14.65 -1.04
N PHE A 459 -12.40 13.53 -1.42
CA PHE A 459 -12.43 12.15 -0.89
C PHE A 459 -13.51 11.14 -1.33
N GLU A 460 -13.03 10.22 -2.16
CA GLU A 460 -12.81 8.78 -1.90
C GLU A 460 -13.46 8.14 -0.66
N TRP A 461 -13.82 6.86 -0.83
CA TRP A 461 -14.52 5.95 0.09
C TRP A 461 -13.87 5.75 1.46
N VAL A 462 -13.80 6.78 2.29
CA VAL A 462 -13.37 6.69 3.68
C VAL A 462 -14.32 7.54 4.52
N MET A 463 -15.02 6.91 5.48
CA MET A 463 -15.65 7.66 6.58
C MET A 463 -14.54 8.51 7.22
N PRO A 464 -14.64 9.85 7.28
CA PRO A 464 -13.55 10.67 7.77
C PRO A 464 -13.20 10.24 9.20
N VAL A 465 -11.97 9.73 9.36
CA VAL A 465 -11.34 9.57 10.66
C VAL A 465 -10.95 10.97 11.11
N VAL A 466 -11.90 11.68 11.73
CA VAL A 466 -11.57 12.93 12.42
C VAL A 466 -10.81 12.53 13.68
N GLY A 467 -9.48 12.61 13.60
CA GLY A 467 -8.63 12.64 14.76
C GLY A 467 -9.11 13.74 15.70
N ARG A 468 -9.22 13.43 17.00
CA ARG A 468 -9.43 14.45 18.01
C ARG A 468 -8.19 15.34 18.03
N GLU A 469 -8.26 16.48 17.37
CA GLU A 469 -7.43 17.61 17.74
C GLU A 469 -7.95 18.17 19.06
N ASN A 470 -7.01 18.56 19.90
CA ASN A 470 -7.21 18.96 21.28
C ASN A 470 -8.17 20.15 21.40
N GLU A 471 -9.20 20.00 22.25
CA GLU A 471 -9.75 21.07 23.07
C GLU A 471 -9.54 20.72 24.55
#